data_AF-U6M2C0-F1
#
_entry.id   AF-U6M2C0-F1
#
_cell.length_a   1.000
_cell.length_b   1.000
_cell.length_c   1.000
_cell.angle_alpha   90.00
_cell.angle_beta   90.00
_cell.angle_gamma   90.00
#
_symmetry.space_group_name_H-M   'P 1'
#
loop_
_entity.id
_entity.type
_entity.pdbx_description
1 polymer ?
#
loop_
_entity_poly.entity_id
_entity_poly.type
_entity_poly.pdbx_seq_one_letter_code
_entity_poly.pdbx_strand_id
1 'polypeptide(L)'
;MSFWGATVICNLLSPIPYLVTWLLGGFYVDSPTLKRFFVLHFILPFVALVLVVLHIFYLHLNGSSNPLGTETALKIPFYPHMLSTDGKGFNYLILFLLAQSFFGLIELSHPDNSIPVNRFVTPLQIVPEWYFLAYYAILKVIPSTLLSVLIRLELSSSGLRIIALENQNFYNLAFTLHGAIMIFFVVMPGLYGGYAIMLIVTLPILTGGLLMLVLDLHLNTQFYDAAFNGDPVLYQHLFWFFGHPEVYIIILPAFGVISQTLSTTAGKLVFGGPSMILAMGCITVLGSLVWAHHMMTVGLETDTRAYFSAVTMMIAIPTGTKIFNWLSTYMGNPFSTISLDIWYALSFIFLFTLGGTTGVVLGNTAVDVALHDTYYVIAHFHFVLSLGAVIGLICGFFYYQDSMFGYTANVFTRNTSDSPYLRVWSIVFLFSILLTFLPMHLLGFNVMPRRIPDYADYVTYLNTMCSIGSISTVFILYSLIF
;
A
#
# COMPACT_ATOMS: atom_id res chain seq x y z
N MET A 1 -3.89 -21.17 -0.49
CA MET A 1 -4.40 -20.02 -1.28
C MET A 1 -5.89 -20.21 -1.47
N SER A 2 -6.74 -19.21 -1.22
CA SER A 2 -8.19 -19.37 -1.47
C SER A 2 -8.47 -19.46 -2.97
N PHE A 3 -9.47 -20.26 -3.37
CA PHE A 3 -9.90 -20.38 -4.78
C PHE A 3 -10.19 -19.00 -5.40
N TRP A 4 -10.76 -18.10 -4.60
CA TRP A 4 -11.07 -16.74 -5.01
C TRP A 4 -9.79 -15.92 -5.27
N GLY A 5 -8.80 -15.97 -4.38
CA GLY A 5 -7.51 -15.30 -4.59
C GLY A 5 -6.79 -15.80 -5.83
N ALA A 6 -6.81 -17.11 -6.07
CA ALA A 6 -6.23 -17.70 -7.27
C ALA A 6 -6.95 -17.24 -8.55
N THR A 7 -8.27 -17.10 -8.51
CA THR A 7 -9.07 -16.63 -9.66
C THR A 7 -8.76 -15.19 -9.99
N VAL A 8 -8.65 -14.33 -8.97
CA VAL A 8 -8.27 -12.92 -9.15
C VAL A 8 -6.88 -12.80 -9.77
N ILE A 9 -5.88 -13.54 -9.25
CA ILE A 9 -4.52 -13.52 -9.79
C ILE A 9 -4.50 -13.95 -11.27
N CYS A 10 -5.24 -15.01 -11.63
CA CYS A 10 -5.34 -15.42 -13.03
C CYS A 10 -5.96 -14.35 -13.92
N ASN A 11 -7.02 -13.68 -13.43
CA ASN A 11 -7.71 -12.63 -14.17
C ASN A 11 -6.87 -11.36 -14.37
N LEU A 12 -5.88 -11.09 -13.49
CA LEU A 12 -4.90 -10.01 -13.73
C LEU A 12 -4.13 -10.19 -15.03
N LEU A 13 -3.97 -11.44 -15.50
CA LEU A 13 -3.26 -11.76 -16.73
C LEU A 13 -4.17 -11.75 -17.97
N SER A 14 -5.47 -11.44 -17.83
CA SER A 14 -6.43 -11.39 -18.94
C SER A 14 -6.07 -10.48 -20.12
N PRO A 15 -5.24 -9.41 -19.98
CA PRO A 15 -4.70 -8.69 -21.14
C PRO A 15 -3.75 -9.52 -22.01
N ILE A 16 -3.26 -10.66 -21.51
CA ILE A 16 -2.36 -11.60 -22.21
C ILE A 16 -3.03 -12.99 -22.22
N PRO A 17 -3.97 -13.27 -23.15
CA PRO A 17 -4.83 -14.45 -23.10
C PRO A 17 -4.07 -15.80 -23.11
N TYR A 18 -2.92 -15.85 -23.80
CA TYR A 18 -2.05 -17.01 -23.83
C TYR A 18 -1.45 -17.35 -22.46
N LEU A 19 -1.19 -16.34 -21.64
CA LEU A 19 -0.68 -16.53 -20.29
C LEU A 19 -1.76 -17.02 -19.33
N VAL A 20 -3.01 -16.56 -19.49
CA VAL A 20 -4.17 -17.05 -18.70
C VAL A 20 -4.46 -18.50 -19.01
N THR A 21 -4.54 -18.85 -20.29
CA THR A 21 -4.79 -20.24 -20.72
C THR A 21 -3.68 -21.17 -20.25
N TRP A 22 -2.43 -20.72 -20.34
CA TRP A 22 -1.31 -21.42 -19.72
C TRP A 22 -1.51 -21.54 -18.22
N LEU A 23 -1.65 -20.45 -17.47
CA LEU A 23 -1.67 -20.43 -16.00
C LEU A 23 -2.83 -21.27 -15.42
N LEU A 24 -4.03 -21.18 -16.00
CA LEU A 24 -5.18 -21.97 -15.60
C LEU A 24 -4.97 -23.46 -15.93
N GLY A 25 -4.42 -23.77 -17.11
CA GLY A 25 -4.33 -25.15 -17.61
C GLY A 25 -5.70 -25.78 -17.92
N GLY A 26 -6.75 -24.96 -18.00
CA GLY A 26 -8.14 -25.37 -18.17
C GLY A 26 -9.07 -24.14 -18.20
N PHE A 27 -10.37 -24.37 -17.95
CA PHE A 27 -11.40 -23.30 -17.99
C PHE A 27 -11.58 -22.53 -16.67
N TYR A 28 -11.05 -23.05 -15.57
CA TYR A 28 -11.18 -22.49 -14.23
C TYR A 28 -9.95 -22.84 -13.39
N VAL A 29 -9.81 -22.19 -12.23
CA VAL A 29 -8.73 -22.47 -11.28
C VAL A 29 -8.86 -23.91 -10.78
N ASP A 30 -7.81 -24.69 -10.99
CA ASP A 30 -7.76 -26.08 -10.57
C ASP A 30 -6.31 -26.47 -10.19
N SER A 31 -6.05 -27.75 -9.98
CA SER A 31 -4.77 -28.32 -9.61
C SER A 31 -3.58 -27.81 -10.46
N PRO A 32 -3.67 -27.65 -11.80
CA PRO A 32 -2.59 -27.07 -12.59
C PRO A 32 -2.26 -25.63 -12.17
N THR A 33 -3.29 -24.83 -11.89
CA THR A 33 -3.14 -23.44 -11.44
C THR A 33 -2.44 -23.38 -10.09
N LEU A 34 -2.87 -24.19 -9.12
CA LEU A 34 -2.27 -24.19 -7.79
C LEU A 34 -0.83 -24.70 -7.79
N LYS A 35 -0.51 -25.73 -8.59
CA LYS A 35 0.86 -26.21 -8.75
C LYS A 35 1.78 -25.11 -9.30
N ARG A 36 1.32 -24.36 -10.31
CA ARG A 36 2.08 -23.22 -10.85
C ARG A 36 2.26 -22.11 -9.83
N PHE A 37 1.23 -21.76 -9.08
CA PHE A 37 1.36 -20.79 -7.99
C PHE A 37 2.31 -21.27 -6.91
N PHE A 38 2.29 -22.55 -6.54
CA PHE A 38 3.26 -23.11 -5.62
C PHE A 38 4.69 -22.96 -6.14
N VAL A 39 4.95 -23.30 -7.41
CA VAL A 39 6.27 -23.10 -8.02
C VAL A 39 6.68 -21.62 -8.02
N LEU A 40 5.80 -20.72 -8.44
CA LEU A 40 6.10 -19.30 -8.61
C LEU A 40 6.17 -18.52 -7.29
N HIS A 41 5.41 -18.88 -6.27
CA HIS A 41 5.34 -18.14 -5.00
C HIS A 41 6.15 -18.80 -3.89
N PHE A 42 6.28 -20.13 -3.91
CA PHE A 42 6.97 -20.87 -2.86
C PHE A 42 8.37 -21.27 -3.31
N ILE A 43 8.52 -21.97 -4.43
CA ILE A 43 9.84 -22.46 -4.87
C ILE A 43 10.75 -21.30 -5.32
N LEU A 44 10.21 -20.32 -6.04
CA LEU A 44 10.98 -19.18 -6.56
C LEU A 44 11.77 -18.43 -5.48
N PRO A 45 11.19 -18.00 -4.34
CA PRO A 45 11.96 -17.37 -3.27
C PRO A 45 13.13 -18.22 -2.75
N PHE A 46 12.98 -19.54 -2.64
CA PHE A 46 14.07 -20.41 -2.17
C PHE A 46 15.19 -20.54 -3.21
N VAL A 47 14.85 -20.66 -4.49
CA VAL A 47 15.85 -20.68 -5.57
C VAL A 47 16.56 -19.34 -5.65
N ALA A 48 15.83 -18.23 -5.57
CA ALA A 48 16.41 -16.89 -5.53
C ALA A 48 17.34 -16.73 -4.32
N LEU A 49 16.94 -17.20 -3.13
CA LEU A 49 17.78 -17.19 -1.94
C LEU A 49 19.08 -17.98 -2.15
N VAL A 50 19.02 -19.18 -2.72
CA VAL A 50 20.22 -19.97 -3.04
C VAL A 50 21.12 -19.24 -4.02
N LEU A 51 20.55 -18.62 -5.07
CA LEU A 51 21.32 -17.82 -6.02
C LEU A 51 21.96 -16.60 -5.35
N VAL A 52 21.26 -15.93 -4.44
CA VAL A 52 21.80 -14.79 -3.66
C VAL A 52 22.93 -15.25 -2.74
N VAL A 53 22.78 -16.38 -2.05
CA VAL A 53 23.85 -16.95 -1.21
C VAL A 53 25.07 -17.33 -2.04
N LEU A 54 24.87 -18.00 -3.18
CA LEU A 54 25.96 -18.32 -4.12
C LEU A 54 26.61 -17.05 -4.65
N HIS A 55 25.82 -16.03 -4.99
CA HIS A 55 26.32 -14.74 -5.45
C HIS A 55 27.20 -14.08 -4.38
N ILE A 56 26.73 -14.00 -3.12
CA ILE A 56 27.49 -13.46 -1.98
C ILE A 56 28.77 -14.29 -1.74
N PHE A 57 28.69 -15.62 -1.85
CA PHE A 57 29.84 -16.49 -1.70
C PHE A 57 30.91 -16.22 -2.78
N TYR A 58 30.51 -16.12 -4.05
CA TYR A 58 31.43 -15.78 -5.14
C TYR A 58 31.98 -14.35 -5.04
N LEU A 59 31.17 -13.41 -4.53
CA LEU A 59 31.59 -12.03 -4.31
C LEU A 59 32.66 -11.93 -3.21
N HIS A 60 32.58 -12.78 -2.17
CA HIS A 60 33.63 -12.89 -1.14
C HIS A 60 34.89 -13.62 -1.63
N LEU A 61 34.77 -14.58 -2.55
CA LEU A 61 35.93 -15.29 -3.10
C LEU A 61 36.78 -14.43 -4.04
N ASN A 62 36.14 -13.64 -4.90
CA ASN A 62 36.83 -12.90 -5.97
C ASN A 62 36.99 -11.40 -5.68
N GLY A 63 36.32 -10.86 -4.65
CA GLY A 63 36.26 -9.43 -4.35
C GLY A 63 35.44 -8.64 -5.38
N SER A 64 34.77 -7.56 -4.95
CA SER A 64 33.83 -6.80 -5.81
C SER A 64 34.49 -5.94 -6.89
N SER A 65 35.83 -5.83 -6.88
CA SER A 65 36.57 -4.88 -7.70
C SER A 65 37.32 -5.50 -8.88
N ASN A 66 37.31 -6.83 -9.04
CA ASN A 66 38.08 -7.47 -10.11
C ASN A 66 37.50 -8.80 -10.62
N PRO A 67 36.47 -8.76 -11.49
CA PRO A 67 35.86 -9.99 -12.04
C PRO A 67 36.82 -10.86 -12.86
N LEU A 68 38.01 -10.35 -13.22
CA LEU A 68 39.04 -11.08 -13.97
C LEU A 68 40.18 -11.60 -13.08
N GLY A 69 40.26 -11.20 -11.81
CA GLY A 69 41.35 -11.56 -10.90
C GLY A 69 42.74 -11.04 -11.31
N THR A 70 42.82 -10.14 -12.32
CA THR A 70 44.07 -9.57 -12.82
C THR A 70 44.25 -8.14 -12.30
N GLU A 71 45.30 -7.85 -11.53
CA GLU A 71 45.61 -6.47 -11.13
C GLU A 71 46.06 -5.67 -12.37
N THR A 72 45.14 -4.93 -12.98
CA THR A 72 45.45 -4.04 -14.11
C THR A 72 44.91 -2.64 -13.83
N ALA A 73 45.63 -1.62 -14.27
CA ALA A 73 45.22 -0.21 -14.11
C ALA A 73 43.99 0.18 -14.94
N LEU A 74 43.52 -0.71 -15.83
CA LEU A 74 42.36 -0.50 -16.70
C LEU A 74 41.10 -0.92 -15.95
N LYS A 75 40.45 0.04 -15.27
CA LYS A 75 39.14 -0.15 -14.65
C LYS A 75 38.09 -0.39 -15.74
N ILE A 76 37.52 -1.59 -15.79
CA ILE A 76 36.35 -1.89 -16.63
C ILE A 76 35.13 -1.25 -15.94
N PRO A 77 34.21 -0.60 -16.67
CA PRO A 77 33.00 -0.08 -16.07
C PRO A 77 32.21 -1.22 -15.39
N PHE A 78 31.86 -1.01 -14.12
CA PHE A 78 31.16 -1.98 -13.26
C PHE A 78 29.80 -2.40 -13.83
N TYR A 79 29.11 -1.47 -14.50
CA TYR A 79 27.71 -1.63 -14.91
C TYR A 79 27.45 -2.66 -16.02
N PRO A 80 28.17 -2.70 -17.16
CA PRO A 80 27.80 -3.59 -18.27
C PRO A 80 28.08 -5.07 -18.00
N HIS A 81 29.16 -5.38 -17.25
CA HIS A 81 29.54 -6.75 -16.96
C HIS A 81 28.64 -7.39 -15.89
N MET A 82 28.32 -6.66 -14.83
CA MET A 82 27.34 -7.10 -13.82
C MET A 82 25.96 -7.29 -14.46
N LEU A 83 25.47 -6.30 -15.22
CA LEU A 83 24.17 -6.40 -15.90
C LEU A 83 24.09 -7.64 -16.82
N SER A 84 25.17 -7.97 -17.52
CA SER A 84 25.24 -9.18 -18.35
C SER A 84 25.22 -10.47 -17.51
N THR A 85 25.91 -10.49 -16.38
CA THR A 85 26.03 -11.66 -15.51
C THR A 85 24.74 -11.91 -14.73
N ASP A 86 24.17 -10.85 -14.16
CA ASP A 86 22.87 -10.87 -13.50
C ASP A 86 21.75 -11.21 -14.49
N GLY A 87 21.83 -10.67 -15.71
CA GLY A 87 20.92 -11.02 -16.80
C GLY A 87 20.98 -12.51 -17.18
N LYS A 88 22.17 -13.13 -17.20
CA LYS A 88 22.33 -14.58 -17.40
C LYS A 88 21.75 -15.37 -16.23
N GLY A 89 22.03 -14.96 -14.98
CA GLY A 89 21.47 -15.57 -13.78
C GLY A 89 19.93 -15.53 -13.78
N PHE A 90 19.36 -14.37 -14.12
CA PHE A 90 17.93 -14.19 -14.28
C PHE A 90 17.36 -15.11 -15.38
N ASN A 91 18.01 -15.20 -16.54
CA ASN A 91 17.57 -16.11 -17.61
C ASN A 91 17.58 -17.58 -17.19
N TYR A 92 18.62 -18.04 -16.47
CA TYR A 92 18.66 -19.41 -15.94
C TYR A 92 17.57 -19.67 -14.90
N LEU A 93 17.30 -18.69 -14.03
CA LEU A 93 16.20 -18.77 -13.07
C LEU A 93 14.85 -18.89 -13.78
N ILE A 94 14.58 -18.05 -14.78
CA ILE A 94 13.34 -18.11 -15.56
C ILE A 94 13.22 -19.45 -16.28
N LEU A 95 14.28 -19.94 -16.93
CA LEU A 95 14.30 -21.24 -17.59
C LEU A 95 14.01 -22.39 -16.61
N PHE A 96 14.60 -22.36 -15.43
CA PHE A 96 14.33 -23.33 -14.37
C PHE A 96 12.87 -23.28 -13.91
N LEU A 97 12.30 -22.10 -13.69
CA LEU A 97 10.89 -21.94 -13.30
C LEU A 97 9.93 -22.44 -14.38
N LEU A 98 10.23 -22.15 -15.65
CA LEU A 98 9.46 -22.68 -16.76
C LEU A 98 9.56 -24.20 -16.79
N ALA A 99 10.76 -24.77 -16.73
CA ALA A 99 10.94 -26.21 -16.71
C ALA A 99 10.22 -26.88 -15.52
N GLN A 100 10.34 -26.31 -14.32
CA GLN A 100 9.67 -26.78 -13.12
C GLN A 100 8.13 -26.67 -13.22
N SER A 101 7.60 -25.60 -13.81
CA SER A 101 6.15 -25.40 -13.96
C SER A 101 5.51 -26.25 -15.08
N PHE A 102 6.27 -26.57 -16.14
CA PHE A 102 5.81 -27.44 -17.22
C PHE A 102 5.99 -28.93 -16.91
N PHE A 103 7.10 -29.31 -16.28
CA PHE A 103 7.49 -30.72 -16.11
C PHE A 103 7.45 -31.21 -14.66
N GLY A 104 7.31 -30.33 -13.66
CA GLY A 104 7.20 -30.73 -12.26
C GLY A 104 8.45 -31.43 -11.71
N LEU A 105 9.64 -30.94 -12.05
CA LEU A 105 10.93 -31.62 -11.78
C LEU A 105 11.19 -31.89 -10.29
N ILE A 106 10.69 -31.04 -9.40
CA ILE A 106 10.84 -31.11 -7.94
C ILE A 106 9.47 -31.06 -7.26
N GLU A 107 9.10 -32.10 -6.51
CA GLU A 107 7.90 -32.11 -5.65
C GLU A 107 8.28 -31.83 -4.20
N LEU A 108 8.24 -30.56 -3.79
CA LEU A 108 8.38 -30.13 -2.39
C LEU A 108 7.02 -29.81 -1.77
N SER A 109 6.01 -30.65 -1.97
CA SER A 109 4.68 -30.42 -1.41
C SER A 109 4.53 -31.06 -0.03
N HIS A 110 4.09 -30.27 0.96
CA HIS A 110 3.53 -30.82 2.19
C HIS A 110 2.41 -31.83 1.85
N PRO A 111 2.20 -32.92 2.61
CA PRO A 111 1.15 -33.91 2.32
C PRO A 111 -0.23 -33.29 2.10
N ASP A 112 -0.58 -32.25 2.84
CA ASP A 112 -1.86 -31.54 2.68
C ASP A 112 -2.01 -30.82 1.32
N ASN A 113 -0.89 -30.42 0.69
CA ASN A 113 -0.89 -29.81 -0.65
C ASN A 113 -1.08 -30.84 -1.78
N SER A 114 -1.06 -32.15 -1.46
CA SER A 114 -1.37 -33.24 -2.40
C SER A 114 -2.86 -33.60 -2.45
N ILE A 115 -3.67 -33.03 -1.53
CA ILE A 115 -5.12 -33.23 -1.52
C ILE A 115 -5.72 -32.52 -2.76
N PRO A 116 -6.50 -33.23 -3.58
CA PRO A 116 -7.16 -32.62 -4.73
C PRO A 116 -8.04 -31.43 -4.32
N VAL A 117 -7.95 -30.34 -5.07
CA VAL A 117 -8.69 -29.12 -4.80
C VAL A 117 -10.19 -29.39 -4.92
N ASN A 118 -10.95 -29.04 -3.88
CA ASN A 118 -12.41 -29.06 -3.94
C ASN A 118 -12.98 -27.65 -3.78
N ARG A 119 -13.57 -27.12 -4.85
CA ARG A 119 -14.18 -25.78 -4.90
C ARG A 119 -15.36 -25.59 -3.96
N PHE A 120 -16.00 -26.66 -3.50
CA PHE A 120 -17.18 -26.62 -2.65
C PHE A 120 -16.84 -26.85 -1.17
N VAL A 121 -15.58 -27.14 -0.86
CA VAL A 121 -15.15 -27.48 0.49
C VAL A 121 -13.98 -26.57 0.88
N THR A 122 -14.23 -25.66 1.82
CA THR A 122 -13.17 -24.91 2.48
C THR A 122 -12.40 -25.86 3.40
N PRO A 123 -11.07 -26.02 3.25
CA PRO A 123 -10.28 -26.88 4.13
C PRO A 123 -10.41 -26.42 5.58
N LEU A 124 -10.55 -27.37 6.52
CA LEU A 124 -10.73 -27.10 7.95
C LEU A 124 -9.56 -26.30 8.57
N GLN A 125 -8.37 -26.33 7.97
CA GLN A 125 -7.23 -25.53 8.42
C GLN A 125 -7.26 -24.06 7.98
N ILE A 126 -8.14 -23.67 7.03
CA ILE A 126 -8.40 -22.25 6.76
C ILE A 126 -9.30 -21.75 7.89
N VAL A 127 -8.66 -21.31 8.98
CA VAL A 127 -9.37 -20.85 10.17
C VAL A 127 -10.24 -19.64 9.79
N PRO A 128 -11.52 -19.58 10.22
CA PRO A 128 -12.42 -18.46 9.93
C PRO A 128 -11.88 -17.07 10.30
N GLU A 129 -10.85 -17.03 11.15
CA GLU A 129 -10.14 -15.84 11.63
C GLU A 129 -9.73 -14.88 10.50
N TRP A 130 -9.33 -15.40 9.33
CA TRP A 130 -8.96 -14.57 8.18
C TRP A 130 -10.14 -13.78 7.60
N TYR A 131 -11.36 -14.31 7.70
CA TYR A 131 -12.59 -13.60 7.30
C TYR A 131 -13.02 -12.56 8.32
N PHE A 132 -12.66 -12.75 9.60
CA PHE A 132 -12.94 -11.79 10.66
C PHE A 132 -11.84 -10.74 10.86
N LEU A 133 -10.71 -10.87 10.16
CA LEU A 133 -9.55 -10.00 10.28
C LEU A 133 -9.90 -8.52 10.02
N ALA A 134 -10.83 -8.27 9.08
CA ALA A 134 -11.35 -6.93 8.83
C ALA A 134 -12.20 -6.35 9.97
N TYR A 135 -12.85 -7.20 10.77
CA TYR A 135 -13.60 -6.76 11.96
C TYR A 135 -12.68 -6.60 13.18
N TYR A 136 -11.66 -7.44 13.31
CA TYR A 136 -10.58 -7.19 14.26
C TYR A 136 -9.86 -5.88 13.95
N ALA A 137 -9.68 -5.54 12.67
CA ALA A 137 -9.13 -4.25 12.26
C ALA A 137 -9.98 -3.07 12.75
N ILE A 138 -11.32 -3.17 12.73
CA ILE A 138 -12.23 -2.14 13.29
C ILE A 138 -11.95 -1.90 14.78
N LEU A 139 -11.74 -2.96 15.57
CA LEU A 139 -11.37 -2.80 16.99
C LEU A 139 -9.99 -2.15 17.16
N LYS A 140 -9.06 -2.36 16.22
CA LYS A 140 -7.72 -1.74 16.21
C LYS A 140 -7.73 -0.28 15.75
N VAL A 141 -8.80 0.19 15.11
CA VAL A 141 -8.98 1.61 14.77
C VAL A 141 -9.01 2.46 16.05
N ILE A 142 -9.75 2.01 17.07
CA ILE A 142 -10.03 2.74 18.31
C ILE A 142 -8.76 3.32 18.96
N PRO A 143 -7.75 2.52 19.34
CA PRO A 143 -6.55 3.04 19.98
C PRO A 143 -5.81 4.05 19.09
N SER A 144 -5.78 3.82 17.77
CA SER A 144 -5.10 4.71 16.84
C SER A 144 -5.82 6.04 16.64
N THR A 145 -7.14 6.04 16.56
CA THR A 145 -7.94 7.28 16.41
C THR A 145 -7.95 8.10 17.69
N LEU A 146 -7.86 7.46 18.86
CA LEU A 146 -7.67 8.19 20.13
C LEU A 146 -6.30 8.87 20.17
N LEU A 147 -5.23 8.21 19.71
CA LEU A 147 -3.92 8.83 19.57
C LEU A 147 -3.95 10.01 18.58
N SER A 148 -4.64 9.87 17.45
CA SER A 148 -4.86 10.98 16.51
C SER A 148 -5.55 12.17 17.16
N VAL A 149 -6.62 11.94 17.93
CA VAL A 149 -7.33 13.00 18.65
C VAL A 149 -6.41 13.67 19.66
N LEU A 150 -5.62 12.90 20.41
CA LEU A 150 -4.65 13.45 21.36
C LEU A 150 -3.62 14.37 20.68
N ILE A 151 -3.05 13.92 19.56
CA ILE A 151 -2.10 14.71 18.76
C ILE A 151 -2.76 16.01 18.27
N ARG A 152 -4.02 15.93 17.79
CA ARG A 152 -4.74 17.11 17.31
C ARG A 152 -5.20 18.03 18.44
N LEU A 153 -5.51 17.51 19.61
CA LEU A 153 -5.82 18.31 20.79
C LEU A 153 -4.60 19.10 21.24
N GLU A 154 -3.42 18.46 21.32
CA GLU A 154 -2.15 19.15 21.61
C GLU A 154 -1.90 20.28 20.61
N LEU A 155 -2.17 20.03 19.32
CA LEU A 155 -2.01 21.02 18.24
C LEU A 155 -3.23 21.92 18.03
N SER A 156 -4.15 22.04 18.98
CA SER A 156 -5.36 22.86 18.79
C SER A 156 -5.12 24.35 18.98
N SER A 157 -4.10 24.72 19.75
CA SER A 157 -3.62 26.08 19.98
C SER A 157 -2.10 26.09 20.09
N SER A 158 -1.46 27.16 19.60
CA SER A 158 -0.03 27.40 19.88
C SER A 158 0.19 27.53 21.39
N GLY A 159 1.32 27.03 21.88
CA GLY A 159 1.71 27.10 23.28
C GLY A 159 0.90 26.19 24.22
N LEU A 160 -0.02 25.39 23.69
CA LEU A 160 -0.79 24.44 24.48
C LEU A 160 0.12 23.33 25.02
N ARG A 161 -0.18 22.82 26.23
CA ARG A 161 0.65 21.84 26.96
C ARG A 161 -0.22 20.76 27.60
N ILE A 162 -1.03 20.06 26.81
CA ILE A 162 -1.74 18.88 27.31
C ILE A 162 -0.71 17.78 27.60
N ILE A 163 0.28 17.67 26.71
CA ILE A 163 1.49 16.86 26.93
C ILE A 163 2.55 17.77 27.56
N ALA A 164 3.00 17.41 28.76
CA ALA A 164 4.02 18.16 29.47
C ALA A 164 5.34 18.20 28.67
N LEU A 165 6.08 19.32 28.74
CA LEU A 165 7.35 19.51 28.02
C LEU A 165 8.40 18.45 28.38
N GLU A 166 8.38 18.00 29.63
CA GLU A 166 9.23 16.91 30.13
C GLU A 166 8.91 15.54 29.50
N ASN A 167 7.77 15.40 28.82
CA ASN A 167 7.32 14.18 28.17
C ASN A 167 7.10 14.35 26.64
N GLN A 168 7.92 15.17 25.97
CA GLN A 168 7.87 15.29 24.49
C GLN A 168 8.08 13.95 23.78
N ASN A 169 8.79 13.00 24.38
CA ASN A 169 8.92 11.64 23.86
C ASN A 169 7.57 10.94 23.69
N PHE A 170 6.59 11.23 24.55
CA PHE A 170 5.25 10.68 24.42
C PHE A 170 4.52 11.23 23.19
N TYR A 171 4.69 12.51 22.83
CA TYR A 171 4.15 13.04 21.57
C TYR A 171 4.75 12.30 20.37
N ASN A 172 6.07 12.06 20.40
CA ASN A 172 6.77 11.36 19.33
C ASN A 172 6.32 9.90 19.19
N LEU A 173 6.16 9.23 20.33
CA LEU A 173 5.61 7.88 20.39
C LEU A 173 4.17 7.83 19.88
N ALA A 174 3.33 8.79 20.27
CA ALA A 174 1.91 8.83 19.90
C ALA A 174 1.72 8.93 18.38
N PHE A 175 2.41 9.85 17.70
CA PHE A 175 2.29 9.96 16.24
C PHE A 175 2.86 8.73 15.51
N THR A 176 3.94 8.13 16.04
CA THR A 176 4.56 6.93 15.47
C THR A 176 3.62 5.73 15.59
N LEU A 177 3.05 5.51 16.78
CA LEU A 177 2.08 4.44 17.03
C LEU A 177 0.80 4.64 16.23
N HIS A 178 0.29 5.86 16.10
CA HIS A 178 -0.87 6.15 15.26
C HIS A 178 -0.64 5.65 13.82
N GLY A 179 0.46 6.09 13.19
CA GLY A 179 0.79 5.67 11.82
C GLY A 179 0.99 4.16 11.70
N ALA A 180 1.75 3.55 12.61
CA ALA A 180 2.03 2.12 12.60
C ALA A 180 0.76 1.27 12.77
N ILE A 181 -0.12 1.63 13.72
CA ILE A 181 -1.38 0.93 13.97
C ILE A 181 -2.31 1.08 12.76
N MET A 182 -2.46 2.29 12.20
CA MET A 182 -3.32 2.48 11.02
C MET A 182 -2.86 1.65 9.83
N ILE A 183 -1.57 1.66 9.50
CA ILE A 183 -1.07 0.98 8.29
C ILE A 183 -1.06 -0.54 8.50
N PHE A 184 -0.32 -1.02 9.50
CA PHE A 184 0.00 -2.44 9.64
C PHE A 184 -1.09 -3.26 10.37
N PHE A 185 -1.91 -2.62 11.20
CA PHE A 185 -2.87 -3.32 12.06
C PHE A 185 -4.33 -3.00 11.75
N VAL A 186 -4.62 -1.97 10.95
CA VAL A 186 -5.98 -1.63 10.50
C VAL A 186 -6.11 -1.84 9.00
N VAL A 187 -5.34 -1.12 8.20
CA VAL A 187 -5.57 -1.04 6.76
C VAL A 187 -5.10 -2.29 6.02
N MET A 188 -3.87 -2.76 6.22
CA MET A 188 -3.42 -4.01 5.58
C MET A 188 -4.29 -5.21 5.98
N PRO A 189 -4.62 -5.41 7.28
CA PRO A 189 -5.55 -6.48 7.67
C PRO A 189 -6.96 -6.30 7.08
N GLY A 190 -7.47 -5.07 7.12
CA GLY A 190 -8.87 -4.77 6.78
C GLY A 190 -9.21 -4.83 5.31
N LEU A 191 -8.26 -4.53 4.42
CA LEU A 191 -8.47 -4.61 2.98
C LEU A 191 -8.16 -6.00 2.39
N TYR A 192 -8.10 -7.03 3.25
CA TYR A 192 -7.79 -8.42 2.91
C TYR A 192 -6.51 -8.53 2.09
N GLY A 193 -5.39 -8.77 2.77
CA GLY A 193 -4.07 -8.97 2.19
C GLY A 193 -4.06 -10.00 1.05
N GLY A 194 -4.40 -9.56 -0.16
CA GLY A 194 -3.92 -10.17 -1.37
C GLY A 194 -2.42 -9.98 -1.31
N TYR A 195 -1.69 -11.05 -1.03
CA TYR A 195 -0.24 -11.13 -1.14
C TYR A 195 0.17 -10.68 -2.54
N ALA A 196 0.32 -9.37 -2.69
CA ALA A 196 0.69 -8.77 -3.94
C ALA A 196 2.09 -9.27 -4.27
N ILE A 197 2.32 -9.57 -5.54
CA ILE A 197 3.66 -9.90 -6.06
C ILE A 197 4.70 -8.88 -5.58
N MET A 198 4.28 -7.63 -5.37
CA MET A 198 5.09 -6.56 -4.77
C MET A 198 5.66 -6.95 -3.39
N LEU A 199 4.86 -7.48 -2.46
CA LEU A 199 5.33 -7.87 -1.12
C LEU A 199 6.41 -8.96 -1.18
N ILE A 200 6.30 -9.89 -2.12
CA ILE A 200 7.30 -10.96 -2.29
C ILE A 200 8.67 -10.36 -2.64
N VAL A 201 8.68 -9.28 -3.42
CA VAL A 201 9.90 -8.60 -3.85
C VAL A 201 10.40 -7.62 -2.79
N THR A 202 9.51 -6.88 -2.13
CA THR A 202 9.89 -5.71 -1.32
C THR A 202 10.04 -6.01 0.16
N LEU A 203 9.30 -6.97 0.71
CA LEU A 203 9.37 -7.31 2.13
C LEU A 203 10.74 -7.89 2.55
N PRO A 204 11.42 -8.73 1.74
CA PRO A 204 12.78 -9.17 2.08
C PRO A 204 13.78 -8.02 2.19
N ILE A 205 13.61 -6.96 1.40
CA ILE A 205 14.48 -5.77 1.43
C ILE A 205 14.26 -4.99 2.72
N LEU A 206 13.01 -4.79 3.14
CA LEU A 206 12.72 -4.21 4.45
C LEU A 206 13.31 -5.08 5.58
N THR A 207 13.12 -6.40 5.49
CA THR A 207 13.62 -7.33 6.52
C THR A 207 15.14 -7.26 6.63
N GLY A 208 15.86 -7.21 5.50
CA GLY A 208 17.30 -6.97 5.49
C GLY A 208 17.68 -5.63 6.09
N GLY A 209 16.98 -4.55 5.72
CA GLY A 209 17.20 -3.21 6.27
C GLY A 209 17.02 -3.13 7.79
N LEU A 210 15.94 -3.72 8.30
CA LEU A 210 15.66 -3.80 9.73
C LEU A 210 16.61 -4.73 10.48
N LEU A 211 17.00 -5.86 9.87
CA LEU A 211 18.00 -6.75 10.45
C LEU A 211 19.33 -6.02 10.62
N MET A 212 19.83 -5.33 9.59
CA MET A 212 21.04 -4.50 9.67
C MET A 212 20.94 -3.46 10.80
N LEU A 213 19.77 -2.84 11.00
CA LEU A 213 19.56 -1.90 12.12
C LEU A 213 19.64 -2.59 13.48
N VAL A 214 19.03 -3.77 13.62
CA VAL A 214 19.10 -4.57 14.85
C VAL A 214 20.53 -5.01 15.15
N LEU A 215 21.29 -5.37 14.11
CA LEU A 215 22.70 -5.73 14.22
C LEU A 215 23.54 -4.52 14.67
N ASP A 216 23.30 -3.32 14.14
CA ASP A 216 24.00 -2.10 14.57
C ASP A 216 23.71 -1.81 16.05
N LEU A 217 22.46 -2.00 16.48
CA LEU A 217 22.03 -1.73 17.87
C LEU A 217 22.54 -2.75 18.90
N HIS A 218 22.66 -4.03 18.53
CA HIS A 218 22.88 -5.11 19.51
C HIS A 218 24.17 -5.92 19.29
N LEU A 219 24.72 -5.90 18.08
CA LEU A 219 25.87 -6.72 17.69
C LEU A 219 27.06 -5.89 17.18
N ASN A 220 27.06 -4.57 17.42
CA ASN A 220 28.13 -3.63 17.06
C ASN A 220 28.53 -3.68 15.57
N THR A 221 27.60 -4.00 14.68
CA THR A 221 27.81 -3.72 13.25
C THR A 221 27.67 -2.22 12.98
N GLN A 222 28.05 -1.77 11.78
CA GLN A 222 28.15 -0.34 11.45
C GLN A 222 27.61 -0.06 10.04
N PHE A 223 26.41 -0.56 9.73
CA PHE A 223 25.81 -0.35 8.41
C PHE A 223 25.37 1.11 8.19
N TYR A 224 24.81 1.75 9.23
CA TYR A 224 24.19 3.07 9.12
C TYR A 224 24.89 4.19 9.91
N ASP A 225 25.86 3.85 10.78
CA ASP A 225 26.56 4.83 11.61
C ASP A 225 27.64 5.60 10.81
N ALA A 226 27.33 6.84 10.46
CA ALA A 226 28.23 7.73 9.74
C ALA A 226 29.54 8.02 10.48
N ALA A 227 29.59 7.88 11.81
CA ALA A 227 30.83 8.04 12.58
C ALA A 227 31.85 6.94 12.26
N PHE A 228 31.39 5.80 11.72
CA PHE A 228 32.21 4.66 11.36
C PHE A 228 32.10 4.26 9.88
N ASN A 229 31.88 5.25 9.00
CA ASN A 229 31.72 5.06 7.55
C ASN A 229 30.46 4.28 7.11
N GLY A 230 29.49 4.07 8.00
CA GLY A 230 28.14 3.64 7.61
C GLY A 230 27.38 4.76 6.88
N ASP A 231 26.29 4.40 6.20
CA ASP A 231 25.48 5.37 5.43
C ASP A 231 24.02 5.39 5.91
N PRO A 232 23.56 6.45 6.60
CA PRO A 232 22.16 6.56 7.00
C PRO A 232 21.18 6.72 5.82
N VAL A 233 21.66 7.16 4.64
CA VAL A 233 20.85 7.24 3.41
C VAL A 233 20.57 5.85 2.85
N LEU A 234 21.44 4.86 3.09
CA LEU A 234 21.19 3.46 2.76
C LEU A 234 19.90 2.96 3.42
N TYR A 235 19.70 3.24 4.71
CA TYR A 235 18.45 2.87 5.40
C TYR A 235 17.23 3.50 4.72
N GLN A 236 17.32 4.76 4.30
CA GLN A 236 16.23 5.43 3.60
C GLN A 236 15.91 4.74 2.27
N HIS A 237 16.92 4.37 1.49
CA HIS A 237 16.70 3.63 0.25
C HIS A 237 16.01 2.29 0.50
N LEU A 238 16.50 1.48 1.45
CA LEU A 238 15.92 0.17 1.76
C LEU A 238 14.50 0.28 2.31
N PHE A 239 14.26 1.24 3.21
CA PHE A 239 12.95 1.49 3.79
C PHE A 239 11.97 1.95 2.72
N TRP A 240 12.32 2.92 1.87
CA TRP A 240 11.41 3.43 0.85
C TRP A 240 11.22 2.49 -0.32
N PHE A 241 12.22 1.67 -0.65
CA PHE A 241 12.07 0.59 -1.64
C PHE A 241 10.95 -0.38 -1.24
N PHE A 242 10.72 -0.56 0.06
CA PHE A 242 9.51 -1.20 0.56
C PHE A 242 8.33 -0.25 0.67
N GLY A 243 8.53 0.91 1.31
CA GLY A 243 7.47 1.79 1.76
C GLY A 243 6.63 2.38 0.65
N HIS A 244 7.21 2.66 -0.54
CA HIS A 244 6.41 3.14 -1.66
C HIS A 244 5.60 2.03 -2.35
N PRO A 245 6.16 0.86 -2.66
CA PRO A 245 5.35 -0.29 -3.05
C PRO A 245 4.23 -0.63 -2.06
N GLU A 246 4.50 -0.50 -0.76
CA GLU A 246 3.51 -0.77 0.28
C GLU A 246 2.25 0.11 0.16
N VAL A 247 2.40 1.39 -0.17
CA VAL A 247 1.22 2.25 -0.36
C VAL A 247 0.30 1.76 -1.49
N TYR A 248 0.85 1.06 -2.49
CA TYR A 248 0.05 0.45 -3.55
C TYR A 248 -0.57 -0.89 -3.16
N ILE A 249 0.16 -1.70 -2.39
CA ILE A 249 -0.35 -2.96 -1.83
C ILE A 249 -1.62 -2.70 -1.03
N ILE A 250 -1.67 -1.57 -0.32
CA ILE A 250 -2.82 -1.11 0.44
C ILE A 250 -3.96 -0.59 -0.45
N ILE A 251 -3.68 0.23 -1.46
CA ILE A 251 -4.75 0.92 -2.22
C ILE A 251 -5.37 0.06 -3.32
N LEU A 252 -4.63 -0.90 -3.90
CA LEU A 252 -5.10 -1.73 -5.01
C LEU A 252 -6.32 -2.61 -4.64
N PRO A 253 -6.38 -3.25 -3.44
CA PRO A 253 -7.59 -3.93 -2.99
C PRO A 253 -8.79 -2.99 -2.84
N ALA A 254 -8.59 -1.77 -2.31
CA ALA A 254 -9.64 -0.76 -2.22
C ALA A 254 -10.19 -0.43 -3.63
N PHE A 255 -9.31 -0.28 -4.64
CA PHE A 255 -9.76 -0.12 -6.03
C PHE A 255 -10.64 -1.27 -6.52
N GLY A 256 -10.35 -2.50 -6.10
CA GLY A 256 -11.17 -3.68 -6.38
C GLY A 256 -12.57 -3.56 -5.79
N VAL A 257 -12.66 -3.22 -4.50
CA VAL A 257 -13.93 -2.98 -3.79
C VAL A 257 -14.76 -1.92 -4.51
N ILE A 258 -14.17 -0.76 -4.81
CA ILE A 258 -14.86 0.35 -5.48
C ILE A 258 -15.36 -0.07 -6.86
N SER A 259 -14.56 -0.81 -7.62
CA SER A 259 -14.96 -1.31 -8.94
C SER A 259 -16.18 -2.22 -8.85
N GLN A 260 -16.19 -3.13 -7.87
CA GLN A 260 -17.25 -4.10 -7.68
C GLN A 260 -18.55 -3.46 -7.16
N THR A 261 -18.45 -2.54 -6.21
CA THR A 261 -19.59 -1.76 -5.71
C THR A 261 -20.27 -1.02 -6.86
N LEU A 262 -19.51 -0.26 -7.64
CA LEU A 262 -20.07 0.53 -8.74
C LEU A 262 -20.66 -0.32 -9.87
N SER A 263 -20.01 -1.43 -10.24
CA SER A 263 -20.52 -2.30 -11.31
C SER A 263 -21.80 -3.03 -10.89
N THR A 264 -21.83 -3.54 -9.66
CA THR A 264 -22.96 -4.32 -9.15
C THR A 264 -24.19 -3.45 -9.01
N THR A 265 -24.05 -2.28 -8.40
CA THR A 265 -25.18 -1.40 -8.17
C THR A 265 -25.70 -0.73 -9.44
N ALA A 266 -24.84 -0.56 -10.45
CA ALA A 266 -25.27 -0.13 -11.77
C ALA A 266 -25.82 -1.27 -12.65
N GLY A 267 -25.75 -2.53 -12.19
CA GLY A 267 -26.19 -3.70 -12.95
C GLY A 267 -25.43 -3.91 -14.27
N LYS A 268 -24.20 -3.41 -14.38
CA LYS A 268 -23.41 -3.46 -15.62
C LYS A 268 -21.94 -3.73 -15.34
N LEU A 269 -21.24 -4.27 -16.33
CA LEU A 269 -19.79 -4.49 -16.24
C LEU A 269 -19.04 -3.16 -16.07
N VAL A 270 -17.87 -3.22 -15.43
CA VAL A 270 -16.97 -2.06 -15.31
C VAL A 270 -16.59 -1.58 -16.71
N PHE A 271 -16.82 -0.30 -16.97
CA PHE A 271 -16.44 0.33 -18.23
C PHE A 271 -14.92 0.22 -18.45
N GLY A 272 -14.52 -0.23 -19.63
CA GLY A 272 -13.10 -0.41 -19.94
C GLY A 272 -12.42 -1.49 -19.08
N GLY A 273 -13.08 -2.62 -18.82
CA GLY A 273 -12.51 -3.74 -18.04
C GLY A 273 -11.03 -4.06 -18.37
N PRO A 274 -10.64 -4.26 -19.64
CA PRO A 274 -9.24 -4.47 -20.01
C PRO A 274 -8.31 -3.29 -19.65
N SER A 275 -8.74 -2.04 -19.83
CA SER A 275 -7.93 -0.86 -19.47
C SER A 275 -7.83 -0.68 -17.95
N MET A 276 -8.84 -1.09 -17.17
CA MET A 276 -8.77 -1.13 -15.71
C MET A 276 -7.72 -2.11 -15.20
N ILE A 277 -7.62 -3.29 -15.82
CA ILE A 277 -6.63 -4.32 -15.43
C ILE A 277 -5.24 -3.88 -15.85
N LEU A 278 -5.07 -3.37 -17.07
CA LEU A 278 -3.80 -2.81 -17.53
C LEU A 278 -3.34 -1.67 -16.62
N ALA A 279 -4.24 -0.76 -16.23
CA ALA A 279 -3.91 0.32 -15.30
C ALA A 279 -3.40 -0.20 -13.94
N MET A 280 -4.00 -1.26 -13.39
CA MET A 280 -3.52 -1.88 -12.14
C MET A 280 -2.13 -2.52 -12.32
N GLY A 281 -1.89 -3.18 -13.46
CA GLY A 281 -0.57 -3.71 -13.81
C GLY A 281 0.48 -2.60 -13.92
N CYS A 282 0.17 -1.51 -14.61
CA CYS A 282 1.05 -0.35 -14.72
C CYS A 282 1.38 0.27 -13.36
N ILE A 283 0.38 0.46 -12.49
CA ILE A 283 0.58 0.99 -11.13
C ILE A 283 1.50 0.06 -10.31
N THR A 284 1.31 -1.26 -10.41
CA THR A 284 2.13 -2.26 -9.70
C THR A 284 3.60 -2.17 -10.12
N VAL A 285 3.87 -2.10 -11.42
CA VAL A 285 5.23 -2.01 -11.96
C VAL A 285 5.85 -0.66 -11.65
N LEU A 286 5.20 0.43 -12.04
CA LEU A 286 5.72 1.79 -11.83
C LEU A 286 5.88 2.10 -10.34
N GLY A 287 4.99 1.61 -9.48
CA GLY A 287 5.09 1.78 -8.04
C GLY A 287 6.33 1.14 -7.42
N SER A 288 6.92 0.14 -8.07
CA SER A 288 8.19 -0.45 -7.65
C SER A 288 9.42 0.31 -8.14
N LEU A 289 9.24 1.32 -9.01
CA LEU A 289 10.31 2.06 -9.67
C LEU A 289 10.44 3.52 -9.21
N VAL A 290 9.67 3.95 -8.21
CA VAL A 290 9.57 5.38 -7.86
C VAL A 290 9.96 5.73 -6.42
N TRP A 291 10.45 4.78 -5.63
CA TRP A 291 10.64 4.95 -4.19
C TRP A 291 11.45 6.20 -3.77
N ALA A 292 12.42 6.62 -4.59
CA ALA A 292 13.31 7.72 -4.22
C ALA A 292 12.63 9.10 -4.26
N HIS A 293 11.36 9.23 -4.68
CA HIS A 293 10.65 10.50 -4.48
C HIS A 293 10.40 10.86 -3.02
N HIS A 294 10.56 9.92 -2.10
CA HIS A 294 10.55 10.23 -0.66
C HIS A 294 11.89 10.79 -0.16
N MET A 295 12.89 10.89 -1.05
CA MET A 295 14.27 11.20 -0.74
C MET A 295 14.80 12.38 -1.58
N MET A 296 13.93 13.21 -2.17
CA MET A 296 14.37 14.26 -3.11
C MET A 296 15.23 15.36 -2.48
N THR A 297 15.25 15.43 -1.15
CA THR A 297 15.99 16.38 -0.33
C THR A 297 17.30 15.83 0.25
N VAL A 298 17.61 14.53 0.08
CA VAL A 298 18.83 13.92 0.65
C VAL A 298 20.10 14.20 -0.14
N GLY A 299 20.01 14.98 -1.22
CA GLY A 299 21.15 15.34 -2.07
C GLY A 299 21.39 14.41 -3.27
N LEU A 300 20.36 13.73 -3.76
CA LEU A 300 20.45 12.92 -4.98
C LEU A 300 20.87 13.77 -6.20
N GLU A 301 21.60 13.16 -7.13
CA GLU A 301 22.02 13.77 -8.40
C GLU A 301 20.81 14.35 -9.17
N THR A 302 21.05 15.40 -9.97
CA THR A 302 20.00 16.08 -10.73
C THR A 302 19.25 15.14 -11.67
N ASP A 303 19.98 14.27 -12.36
CA ASP A 303 19.41 13.36 -13.36
C ASP A 303 18.59 12.26 -12.69
N THR A 304 19.06 11.77 -11.54
CA THR A 304 18.31 10.83 -10.70
C THR A 304 16.99 11.45 -10.23
N ARG A 305 17.02 12.69 -9.72
CA ARG A 305 15.80 13.42 -9.32
C ARG A 305 14.85 13.62 -10.50
N ALA A 306 15.37 14.02 -11.66
CA ALA A 306 14.56 14.21 -12.87
C ALA A 306 13.87 12.91 -13.31
N TYR A 307 14.60 11.77 -13.30
CA TYR A 307 14.03 10.45 -13.57
C TYR A 307 12.88 10.12 -12.61
N PHE A 308 13.14 10.17 -11.29
CA PHE A 308 12.13 9.82 -10.31
C PHE A 308 10.93 10.77 -10.33
N SER A 309 11.14 12.06 -10.64
CA SER A 309 10.05 13.02 -10.84
C SER A 309 9.14 12.62 -12.00
N ALA A 310 9.73 12.34 -13.17
CA ALA A 310 8.99 11.99 -14.37
C ALA A 310 8.20 10.68 -14.21
N VAL A 311 8.83 9.63 -13.67
CA VAL A 311 8.17 8.34 -13.47
C VAL A 311 7.08 8.42 -12.38
N THR A 312 7.30 9.20 -11.31
CA THR A 312 6.28 9.42 -10.28
C THR A 312 5.03 10.11 -10.84
N MET A 313 5.21 11.18 -11.62
CA MET A 313 4.08 11.86 -12.27
C MET A 313 3.38 10.98 -13.30
N MET A 314 4.10 10.06 -13.97
CA MET A 314 3.53 9.12 -14.94
C MET A 314 2.47 8.19 -14.31
N ILE A 315 2.56 7.88 -13.01
CA ILE A 315 1.57 7.04 -12.31
C ILE A 315 0.18 7.68 -12.29
N ALA A 316 0.08 9.01 -12.43
CA ALA A 316 -1.20 9.70 -12.54
C ALA A 316 -2.00 9.27 -13.79
N ILE A 317 -1.35 8.78 -14.85
CA ILE A 317 -2.01 8.35 -16.10
C ILE A 317 -2.87 7.08 -15.90
N PRO A 318 -2.30 5.93 -15.46
CA PRO A 318 -3.12 4.74 -15.20
C PRO A 318 -4.11 4.96 -14.07
N THR A 319 -3.73 5.72 -13.04
CA THR A 319 -4.63 6.08 -11.94
C THR A 319 -5.84 6.89 -12.42
N GLY A 320 -5.60 7.91 -13.26
CA GLY A 320 -6.64 8.71 -13.88
C GLY A 320 -7.57 7.89 -14.77
N THR A 321 -7.02 6.92 -15.53
CA THR A 321 -7.82 5.98 -16.33
C THR A 321 -8.82 5.21 -15.46
N LYS A 322 -8.41 4.77 -14.27
CA LYS A 322 -9.34 4.11 -13.33
C LYS A 322 -10.44 5.04 -12.84
N ILE A 323 -10.09 6.28 -12.49
CA ILE A 323 -11.06 7.30 -12.07
C ILE A 323 -12.11 7.55 -13.16
N PHE A 324 -11.69 7.78 -14.40
CA PHE A 324 -12.62 8.00 -15.51
C PHE A 324 -13.47 6.75 -15.79
N ASN A 325 -12.89 5.55 -15.77
CA ASN A 325 -13.64 4.32 -15.96
C ASN A 325 -14.68 4.08 -14.86
N TRP A 326 -14.41 4.42 -13.60
CA TRP A 326 -15.40 4.37 -12.53
C TRP A 326 -16.53 5.38 -12.75
N LEU A 327 -16.20 6.62 -13.13
CA LEU A 327 -17.21 7.62 -13.46
C LEU A 327 -18.11 7.15 -14.62
N SER A 328 -17.53 6.60 -15.70
CA SER A 328 -18.29 6.02 -16.81
C SER A 328 -19.12 4.79 -16.39
N THR A 329 -18.61 3.98 -15.46
CA THR A 329 -19.36 2.87 -14.87
C THR A 329 -20.52 3.39 -14.02
N TYR A 330 -20.41 4.55 -13.39
CA TYR A 330 -21.53 5.10 -12.61
C TYR A 330 -22.53 5.88 -13.48
N MET A 331 -22.08 6.49 -14.58
CA MET A 331 -22.94 7.28 -15.47
C MET A 331 -24.16 6.51 -15.97
N GLY A 332 -25.33 7.17 -15.93
CA GLY A 332 -26.60 6.59 -16.36
C GLY A 332 -27.19 5.54 -15.41
N ASN A 333 -26.72 5.47 -14.15
CA ASN A 333 -27.33 4.60 -13.15
C ASN A 333 -28.72 5.15 -12.73
N PRO A 334 -29.80 4.36 -12.89
CA PRO A 334 -31.16 4.79 -12.53
C PRO A 334 -31.44 4.73 -11.03
N PHE A 335 -30.65 3.98 -10.26
CA PHE A 335 -30.76 3.88 -8.80
C PHE A 335 -29.81 4.91 -8.19
N SER A 336 -30.36 6.10 -7.93
CA SER A 336 -29.65 7.24 -7.36
C SER A 336 -28.97 6.88 -6.03
N THR A 337 -28.03 7.74 -5.59
CA THR A 337 -27.18 7.69 -4.38
C THR A 337 -27.93 7.46 -3.05
N ILE A 338 -28.66 6.37 -2.92
CA ILE A 338 -29.54 6.10 -1.78
C ILE A 338 -28.82 5.22 -0.76
N SER A 339 -27.99 4.29 -1.21
CA SER A 339 -27.28 3.35 -0.36
C SER A 339 -25.90 3.87 0.07
N LEU A 340 -25.48 3.49 1.27
CA LEU A 340 -24.21 3.95 1.88
C LEU A 340 -22.98 3.45 1.11
N ASP A 341 -23.00 2.24 0.57
CA ASP A 341 -21.93 1.66 -0.24
C ASP A 341 -21.58 2.53 -1.46
N ILE A 342 -22.59 3.02 -2.20
CA ILE A 342 -22.40 3.97 -3.31
C ILE A 342 -21.86 5.30 -2.79
N TRP A 343 -22.40 5.82 -1.68
CA TRP A 343 -21.94 7.08 -1.09
C TRP A 343 -20.45 7.03 -0.75
N TYR A 344 -19.99 5.97 -0.10
CA TYR A 344 -18.57 5.78 0.19
C TYR A 344 -17.75 5.53 -1.09
N ALA A 345 -18.31 4.84 -2.10
CA ALA A 345 -17.63 4.66 -3.38
C ALA A 345 -17.40 5.99 -4.14
N LEU A 346 -18.40 6.88 -4.15
CA LEU A 346 -18.28 8.21 -4.74
C LEU A 346 -17.40 9.14 -3.90
N SER A 347 -17.51 9.07 -2.57
CA SER A 347 -16.63 9.81 -1.65
C SER A 347 -15.16 9.41 -1.84
N PHE A 348 -14.90 8.11 -2.04
CA PHE A 348 -13.57 7.60 -2.40
C PHE A 348 -13.06 8.26 -3.68
N ILE A 349 -13.83 8.23 -4.77
CA ILE A 349 -13.41 8.83 -6.05
C ILE A 349 -13.08 10.32 -5.87
N PHE A 350 -13.92 11.05 -5.14
CA PHE A 350 -13.71 12.48 -4.89
C PHE A 350 -12.44 12.75 -4.08
N LEU A 351 -12.32 12.15 -2.88
CA LEU A 351 -11.19 12.37 -1.98
C LEU A 351 -9.87 11.88 -2.57
N PHE A 352 -9.90 10.71 -3.23
CA PHE A 352 -8.72 10.13 -3.86
C PHE A 352 -8.26 10.97 -5.06
N THR A 353 -9.18 11.58 -5.81
CA THR A 353 -8.82 12.53 -6.89
C THR A 353 -8.18 13.80 -6.32
N LEU A 354 -8.73 14.37 -5.24
CA LEU A 354 -8.13 15.52 -4.55
C LEU A 354 -6.73 15.21 -4.02
N GLY A 355 -6.53 14.04 -3.39
CA GLY A 355 -5.20 13.62 -2.95
C GLY A 355 -4.25 13.33 -4.11
N GLY A 356 -4.76 12.73 -5.19
CA GLY A 356 -3.96 12.41 -6.38
C GLY A 356 -3.38 13.64 -7.06
N THR A 357 -4.16 14.73 -7.17
CA THR A 357 -3.66 15.98 -7.76
C THR A 357 -2.59 16.64 -6.90
N THR A 358 -2.70 16.60 -5.58
CA THR A 358 -1.65 17.11 -4.68
C THR A 358 -0.40 16.22 -4.70
N GLY A 359 -0.57 14.93 -5.01
CA GLY A 359 0.54 14.00 -5.25
C GLY A 359 1.33 14.32 -6.52
N VAL A 360 0.66 14.76 -7.60
CA VAL A 360 1.35 15.24 -8.81
C VAL A 360 2.20 16.47 -8.51
N VAL A 361 1.72 17.36 -7.62
CA VAL A 361 2.49 18.51 -7.16
C VAL A 361 3.75 18.06 -6.40
N LEU A 362 3.63 17.10 -5.47
CA LEU A 362 4.78 16.54 -4.74
C LEU A 362 5.70 15.68 -5.62
N GLY A 363 5.19 15.11 -6.72
CA GLY A 363 6.01 14.43 -7.71
C GLY A 363 7.01 15.34 -8.43
N ASN A 364 6.81 16.67 -8.36
CA ASN A 364 7.75 17.64 -8.89
C ASN A 364 8.89 17.91 -7.88
N THR A 365 10.11 17.58 -8.27
CA THR A 365 11.28 17.71 -7.37
C THR A 365 11.61 19.14 -6.97
N ALA A 366 11.32 20.14 -7.82
CA ALA A 366 11.57 21.53 -7.49
C ALA A 366 10.58 22.03 -6.42
N VAL A 367 9.34 21.55 -6.49
CA VAL A 367 8.30 21.89 -5.50
C VAL A 367 8.51 21.10 -4.22
N ASP A 368 8.90 19.82 -4.30
CA ASP A 368 9.13 18.99 -3.12
C ASP A 368 10.21 19.60 -2.22
N VAL A 369 11.27 20.23 -2.75
CA VAL A 369 12.26 20.94 -1.91
C VAL A 369 11.62 21.95 -0.95
N ALA A 370 10.53 22.61 -1.34
CA ALA A 370 9.83 23.58 -0.49
C ALA A 370 8.76 22.96 0.41
N LEU A 371 8.17 21.83 0.01
CA LEU A 371 7.05 21.19 0.70
C LEU A 371 7.45 19.94 1.50
N HIS A 372 8.67 19.43 1.31
CA HIS A 372 9.19 18.25 1.98
C HIS A 372 9.13 18.45 3.49
N ASP A 373 8.70 17.41 4.19
CA ASP A 373 8.56 17.42 5.65
C ASP A 373 7.64 18.52 6.22
N THR A 374 6.76 19.07 5.39
CA THR A 374 5.69 19.97 5.84
C THR A 374 4.35 19.25 6.00
N TYR A 375 3.37 19.97 6.55
CA TYR A 375 1.97 19.51 6.60
C TYR A 375 1.32 19.30 5.22
N TYR A 376 1.92 19.77 4.11
CA TYR A 376 1.42 19.47 2.77
C TYR A 376 1.52 17.97 2.47
N VAL A 377 2.65 17.35 2.80
CA VAL A 377 2.89 15.91 2.62
C VAL A 377 1.95 15.10 3.51
N ILE A 378 1.72 15.55 4.75
CA ILE A 378 0.74 14.92 5.65
C ILE A 378 -0.65 14.93 5.00
N ALA A 379 -1.11 16.09 4.52
CA ALA A 379 -2.41 16.25 3.91
C ALA A 379 -2.57 15.35 2.68
N HIS A 380 -1.60 15.40 1.76
CA HIS A 380 -1.57 14.56 0.56
C HIS A 380 -1.72 13.07 0.90
N PHE A 381 -0.86 12.56 1.79
CA PHE A 381 -0.86 11.15 2.19
C PHE A 381 -2.18 10.74 2.86
N HIS A 382 -2.76 11.63 3.67
CA HIS A 382 -4.04 11.34 4.30
C HIS A 382 -5.17 11.27 3.27
N PHE A 383 -5.21 12.12 2.24
CA PHE A 383 -6.21 12.00 1.18
C PHE A 383 -6.07 10.71 0.36
N VAL A 384 -4.86 10.29 -0.01
CA VAL A 384 -4.66 9.13 -0.90
C VAL A 384 -4.63 7.78 -0.17
N LEU A 385 -3.93 7.68 0.96
CA LEU A 385 -3.78 6.41 1.69
C LEU A 385 -4.70 6.34 2.90
N SER A 386 -4.56 7.26 3.85
CA SER A 386 -5.33 7.15 5.12
C SER A 386 -6.83 7.23 4.89
N LEU A 387 -7.30 8.03 3.93
CA LEU A 387 -8.72 8.20 3.63
C LEU A 387 -9.12 7.36 2.42
N GLY A 388 -8.29 7.26 1.38
CA GLY A 388 -8.57 6.36 0.26
C GLY A 388 -8.76 4.92 0.73
N ALA A 389 -7.81 4.37 1.48
CA ALA A 389 -7.88 2.98 1.95
C ALA A 389 -8.97 2.78 3.02
N VAL A 390 -9.13 3.71 3.98
CA VAL A 390 -10.16 3.59 5.03
C VAL A 390 -11.57 3.76 4.46
N ILE A 391 -11.81 4.71 3.56
CA ILE A 391 -13.10 4.85 2.87
C ILE A 391 -13.38 3.62 2.00
N GLY A 392 -12.36 3.07 1.33
CA GLY A 392 -12.46 1.80 0.61
C GLY A 392 -12.86 0.64 1.53
N LEU A 393 -12.30 0.58 2.75
CA LEU A 393 -12.63 -0.42 3.77
C LEU A 393 -14.08 -0.24 4.25
N ILE A 394 -14.51 0.99 4.56
CA ILE A 394 -15.88 1.30 4.96
C ILE A 394 -16.88 0.94 3.83
N CYS A 395 -16.55 1.28 2.58
CA CYS A 395 -17.32 0.88 1.41
C CYS A 395 -17.44 -0.66 1.32
N GLY A 396 -16.33 -1.37 1.50
CA GLY A 396 -16.29 -2.83 1.49
C GLY A 396 -17.11 -3.46 2.62
N PHE A 397 -17.06 -2.87 3.82
CA PHE A 397 -17.89 -3.29 4.95
C PHE A 397 -19.38 -3.22 4.58
N PHE A 398 -19.86 -2.06 4.10
CA PHE A 398 -21.27 -1.90 3.74
C PHE A 398 -21.69 -2.73 2.52
N TYR A 399 -20.78 -2.98 1.59
CA TYR A 399 -21.06 -3.78 0.40
C TYR A 399 -21.09 -5.29 0.69
N TYR A 400 -20.17 -5.82 1.51
CA TYR A 400 -20.05 -7.27 1.78
C TYR A 400 -20.80 -7.75 3.03
N GLN A 401 -21.33 -6.86 3.88
CA GLN A 401 -21.97 -7.21 5.15
C GLN A 401 -23.02 -8.33 5.03
N ASP A 402 -23.88 -8.29 4.00
CA ASP A 402 -24.95 -9.27 3.82
C ASP A 402 -24.40 -10.66 3.48
N SER A 403 -23.30 -10.70 2.73
CA SER A 403 -22.63 -11.96 2.36
C SER A 403 -21.88 -12.57 3.55
N MET A 404 -21.35 -11.74 4.45
CA MET A 404 -20.55 -12.21 5.60
C MET A 404 -21.39 -12.61 6.80
N PHE A 405 -22.47 -11.88 7.08
CA PHE A 405 -23.30 -12.08 8.28
C PHE A 405 -24.69 -12.62 7.99
N GLY A 406 -25.04 -12.80 6.71
CA GLY A 406 -26.40 -13.16 6.31
C GLY A 406 -27.43 -12.19 6.89
N TYR A 407 -28.66 -12.69 7.09
CA TYR A 407 -29.74 -11.93 7.70
C TYR A 407 -29.62 -11.78 9.23
N THR A 408 -28.55 -12.30 9.84
CA THR A 408 -28.30 -12.19 11.30
C THR A 408 -27.56 -10.93 11.71
N ALA A 409 -27.02 -10.17 10.74
CA ALA A 409 -26.65 -8.78 10.98
C ALA A 409 -27.90 -8.02 11.41
N ASN A 410 -27.89 -7.61 12.67
CA ASN A 410 -29.01 -7.02 13.36
C ASN A 410 -29.67 -5.91 12.53
N VAL A 411 -30.94 -5.66 12.88
CA VAL A 411 -31.78 -4.50 12.53
C VAL A 411 -31.01 -3.15 12.54
N PHE A 412 -29.87 -3.06 13.23
CA PHE A 412 -28.96 -1.91 13.34
C PHE A 412 -27.96 -1.67 12.18
N THR A 413 -27.70 -2.59 11.25
CA THR A 413 -26.86 -2.31 10.04
C THR A 413 -27.64 -2.34 8.73
N ARG A 414 -28.73 -3.12 8.69
CA ARG A 414 -29.59 -3.27 7.49
C ARG A 414 -30.69 -2.22 7.37
N ASN A 415 -31.37 -1.82 8.46
CA ASN A 415 -32.36 -0.72 8.40
C ASN A 415 -31.68 0.66 8.40
N THR A 416 -30.38 0.68 8.60
CA THR A 416 -29.52 1.85 8.78
C THR A 416 -28.82 2.25 7.49
N SER A 417 -28.49 1.32 6.58
CA SER A 417 -28.04 1.66 5.24
C SER A 417 -29.07 2.49 4.44
N ASP A 418 -30.35 2.27 4.70
CA ASP A 418 -31.46 3.05 4.10
C ASP A 418 -31.91 4.23 4.99
N SER A 419 -31.38 4.35 6.21
CA SER A 419 -31.75 5.40 7.15
C SER A 419 -31.29 6.78 6.64
N PRO A 420 -32.19 7.78 6.59
CA PRO A 420 -31.81 9.14 6.22
C PRO A 420 -30.79 9.74 7.20
N TYR A 421 -30.79 9.30 8.47
CA TYR A 421 -29.85 9.77 9.49
C TYR A 421 -28.41 9.41 9.16
N LEU A 422 -28.14 8.17 8.71
CA LEU A 422 -26.78 7.73 8.40
C LEU A 422 -26.24 8.32 7.12
N ARG A 423 -27.11 8.67 6.18
CA ARG A 423 -26.73 9.48 5.02
C ARG A 423 -26.27 10.87 5.44
N VAL A 424 -27.03 11.53 6.32
CA VAL A 424 -26.62 12.82 6.90
C VAL A 424 -25.30 12.68 7.64
N TRP A 425 -25.14 11.67 8.51
CA TRP A 425 -23.89 11.42 9.21
C TRP A 425 -22.71 11.15 8.27
N SER A 426 -22.92 10.46 7.15
CA SER A 426 -21.88 10.22 6.14
C SER A 426 -21.47 11.51 5.41
N ILE A 427 -22.41 12.44 5.18
CA ILE A 427 -22.11 13.77 4.64
C ILE A 427 -21.30 14.59 5.66
N VAL A 428 -21.73 14.60 6.93
CA VAL A 428 -21.00 15.30 8.00
C VAL A 428 -19.62 14.69 8.20
N PHE A 429 -19.49 13.37 8.08
CA PHE A 429 -18.21 12.65 8.13
C PHE A 429 -17.26 13.13 7.03
N LEU A 430 -17.75 13.20 5.78
CA LEU A 430 -16.97 13.73 4.65
C LEU A 430 -16.55 15.18 4.88
N PHE A 431 -17.47 16.03 5.37
CA PHE A 431 -17.14 17.41 5.69
C PHE A 431 -16.08 17.51 6.80
N SER A 432 -16.18 16.67 7.84
CA SER A 432 -15.22 16.63 8.95
C SER A 432 -13.83 16.25 8.46
N ILE A 433 -13.75 15.25 7.57
CA ILE A 433 -12.51 14.86 6.88
C ILE A 433 -11.90 16.04 6.12
N LEU A 434 -12.70 16.75 5.32
CA LEU A 434 -12.24 17.91 4.56
C LEU A 434 -11.75 19.03 5.49
N LEU A 435 -12.48 19.28 6.59
CA LEU A 435 -12.11 20.26 7.60
C LEU A 435 -10.81 19.88 8.32
N THR A 436 -10.49 18.59 8.48
CA THR A 436 -9.20 18.13 9.00
C THR A 436 -8.06 18.38 8.03
N PHE A 437 -8.18 17.89 6.79
CA PHE A 437 -7.00 17.73 5.91
C PHE A 437 -6.86 18.82 4.85
N LEU A 438 -7.92 19.52 4.44
CA LEU A 438 -7.76 20.65 3.51
C LEU A 438 -6.92 21.78 4.11
N PRO A 439 -7.15 22.24 5.36
CA PRO A 439 -6.34 23.32 5.94
C PRO A 439 -4.88 22.91 6.13
N MET A 440 -4.55 21.61 6.21
CA MET A 440 -3.17 21.14 6.28
C MET A 440 -2.35 21.43 5.02
N HIS A 441 -2.96 21.52 3.84
CA HIS A 441 -2.25 22.01 2.65
C HIS A 441 -1.84 23.47 2.80
N LEU A 442 -2.70 24.30 3.41
CA LEU A 442 -2.38 25.70 3.71
C LEU A 442 -1.30 25.78 4.79
N LEU A 443 -1.35 24.93 5.83
CA LEU A 443 -0.27 24.81 6.81
C LEU A 443 1.06 24.45 6.12
N GLY A 444 1.03 23.53 5.17
CA GLY A 444 2.19 23.14 4.37
C GLY A 444 2.76 24.26 3.50
N PHE A 445 1.90 25.03 2.81
CA PHE A 445 2.34 26.22 2.07
C PHE A 445 2.89 27.33 2.96
N ASN A 446 2.48 27.38 4.23
CA ASN A 446 3.08 28.23 5.26
C ASN A 446 4.34 27.61 5.89
N VAL A 447 4.86 26.52 5.32
CA VAL A 447 6.07 25.80 5.74
C VAL A 447 6.00 25.32 7.19
N MET A 448 4.81 24.96 7.68
CA MET A 448 4.67 24.33 8.99
C MET A 448 5.32 22.93 8.94
N PRO A 449 6.38 22.67 9.73
CA PRO A 449 7.05 21.38 9.73
C PRO A 449 6.18 20.29 10.35
N ARG A 450 6.35 19.05 9.90
CA ARG A 450 5.72 17.87 10.52
C ARG A 450 6.43 17.45 11.81
N ARG A 451 5.76 16.65 12.64
CA ARG A 451 6.33 16.00 13.85
C ARG A 451 6.86 16.98 14.90
N ILE A 452 6.18 18.10 15.07
CA ILE A 452 6.46 19.09 16.12
C ILE A 452 5.25 19.20 17.06
N PRO A 453 5.45 19.28 18.38
CA PRO A 453 4.36 19.40 19.35
C PRO A 453 3.80 20.83 19.47
N ASP A 454 4.50 21.82 18.90
CA ASP A 454 4.11 23.24 18.97
C ASP A 454 4.49 23.95 17.66
N TYR A 455 3.89 25.11 17.40
CA TYR A 455 4.02 25.84 16.15
C TYR A 455 3.85 27.36 16.32
N ALA A 456 4.12 28.13 15.27
CA ALA A 456 4.02 29.58 15.33
C ALA A 456 2.57 30.09 15.38
N ASP A 457 2.31 31.12 16.19
CA ASP A 457 0.96 31.61 16.50
C ASP A 457 0.10 31.94 15.28
N TYR A 458 0.72 32.43 14.19
CA TYR A 458 0.01 32.87 12.98
C TYR A 458 -0.73 31.75 12.24
N VAL A 459 -0.39 30.48 12.46
CA VAL A 459 -1.11 29.33 11.87
C VAL A 459 -2.11 28.66 12.82
N THR A 460 -2.35 29.26 14.00
CA THR A 460 -3.25 28.69 15.02
C THR A 460 -4.65 28.43 14.48
N TYR A 461 -5.24 29.38 13.74
CA TYR A 461 -6.60 29.23 13.21
C TYR A 461 -6.77 28.00 12.31
N LEU A 462 -5.78 27.70 11.45
CA LEU A 462 -5.78 26.52 10.57
C LEU A 462 -5.67 25.24 11.39
N ASN A 463 -4.80 25.24 12.40
CA ASN A 463 -4.63 24.10 13.29
C ASN A 463 -5.87 23.82 14.15
N THR A 464 -6.53 24.86 14.67
CA THR A 464 -7.80 24.74 15.38
C THR A 464 -8.87 24.12 14.47
N MET A 465 -8.98 24.56 13.21
CA MET A 465 -9.91 23.94 12.25
C MET A 465 -9.59 22.47 12.01
N CYS A 466 -8.31 22.13 11.81
CA CYS A 466 -7.89 20.73 11.63
C CYS A 466 -8.31 19.87 12.83
N SER A 467 -8.17 20.40 14.05
CA SER A 467 -8.48 19.70 15.29
C SER A 467 -9.98 19.55 15.52
N ILE A 468 -10.80 20.57 15.21
CA ILE A 468 -12.26 20.46 15.20
C ILE A 468 -12.69 19.35 14.24
N GLY A 469 -12.20 19.39 13.00
CA GLY A 469 -12.49 18.35 11.99
C GLY A 469 -12.10 16.96 12.50
N SER A 470 -10.92 16.80 13.10
CA SER A 470 -10.42 15.49 13.55
C SER A 470 -11.29 14.90 14.67
N ILE A 471 -11.71 15.72 15.63
CA ILE A 471 -12.57 15.28 16.72
C ILE A 471 -13.95 14.89 16.17
N SER A 472 -14.51 15.70 15.26
CA SER A 472 -15.76 15.39 14.58
C SER A 472 -15.68 14.09 13.78
N THR A 473 -14.60 13.87 13.01
CA THR A 473 -14.40 12.63 12.25
C THR A 473 -14.39 11.39 13.15
N VAL A 474 -13.67 11.43 14.27
CA VAL A 474 -13.59 10.29 15.20
C VAL A 474 -14.90 10.05 15.92
N PHE A 475 -15.57 11.11 16.38
CA PHE A 475 -16.89 10.99 17.00
C PHE A 475 -17.91 10.33 16.05
N ILE A 476 -17.95 10.78 14.80
CA ILE A 476 -18.87 10.24 13.79
C ILE A 476 -18.49 8.79 13.47
N LEU A 477 -17.20 8.50 13.27
CA LEU A 477 -16.74 7.14 13.02
C LEU A 477 -17.19 6.18 14.13
N TYR A 478 -17.13 6.60 15.39
CA TYR A 478 -17.57 5.77 16.51
C TYR A 478 -19.09 5.57 16.50
N SER A 479 -19.87 6.60 16.17
CA SER A 479 -21.33 6.47 15.99
C SER A 479 -21.75 5.64 14.79
N LEU A 480 -20.86 5.42 13.82
CA LEU A 480 -21.09 4.52 12.69
C LEU A 480 -20.76 3.06 13.05
N ILE A 481 -19.88 2.84 14.04
CA ILE A 481 -19.42 1.52 14.49
C ILE A 481 -20.27 0.98 15.65
N PHE A 482 -20.67 1.85 16.59
CA PHE A 482 -21.42 1.55 17.81
C PHE A 482 -22.79 2.23 17.77
#